data_AF-A0AA39LA04-F1
#
_entry.id   AF-A0AA39LA04-F1
#
_cell.length_a   1.000
_cell.length_b   1.000
_cell.length_c   1.000
_cell.angle_alpha   90.00
_cell.angle_beta   90.00
_cell.angle_gamma   90.00
#
_symmetry.space_group_name_H-M   'P 1'
#
loop_
_entity.id
_entity.type
_entity.pdbx_description
1 polymer ?
#
loop_
_entity_poly.entity_id
_entity_poly.type
_entity_poly.pdbx_seq_one_letter_code
_entity_poly.pdbx_strand_id
1 'polypeptide(L)'
;MGGLNLEVARFGMYLMFPIGIMYYFGTNLDNRFSVPGFWPTAENSNKLPRDREELQVEYEKLVAKQRAKQAKKLEQEKQQGGE
;
A
#
# COMPACT_ATOMS: atom_id res chain seq x y z
N MET A 1 49.08 -26.09 -17.33
CA MET A 1 48.84 -25.07 -16.28
C MET A 1 47.80 -24.05 -16.76
N GLY A 2 46.51 -24.40 -16.72
CA GLY A 2 45.41 -23.50 -17.13
C GLY A 2 44.29 -23.35 -16.09
N GLY A 3 44.29 -24.17 -15.03
CA GLY A 3 43.22 -24.20 -14.02
C GLY A 3 43.16 -22.96 -13.13
N LEU A 4 44.30 -22.52 -12.60
CA LEU A 4 44.40 -21.33 -11.72
C LEU A 4 43.89 -20.05 -12.39
N ASN A 5 44.14 -19.87 -13.69
CA ASN A 5 43.69 -18.68 -14.43
C ASN A 5 42.18 -18.66 -14.64
N LEU A 6 41.55 -19.83 -14.79
CA LEU A 6 40.09 -19.96 -14.94
C LEU A 6 39.36 -19.69 -13.62
N GLU A 7 39.92 -20.13 -12.48
CA GLU A 7 39.38 -19.84 -11.16
C GLU A 7 39.44 -18.35 -10.82
N VAL A 8 40.56 -17.69 -11.13
CA VAL A 8 40.71 -16.23 -10.95
C VAL A 8 39.76 -15.45 -11.86
N ALA A 9 39.58 -15.88 -13.11
CA ALA A 9 38.63 -15.25 -14.03
C ALA A 9 37.17 -15.40 -13.56
N ARG A 10 36.79 -16.59 -13.06
CA ARG A 10 35.46 -16.85 -12.50
C ARG A 10 35.21 -16.03 -11.23
N PHE A 11 36.21 -15.95 -10.36
CA PHE A 11 36.16 -15.12 -9.16
C PHE A 11 36.00 -13.63 -9.50
N GLY A 12 36.78 -13.13 -10.46
CA GLY A 12 36.66 -11.76 -10.96
C GLY A 12 35.27 -11.48 -11.53
N MET A 13 34.71 -12.39 -12.33
CA MET A 13 33.34 -12.25 -12.86
C MET A 13 32.30 -12.18 -11.74
N TYR A 14 32.41 -13.04 -10.72
CA TYR A 14 31.47 -13.06 -9.59
C TYR A 14 31.61 -11.87 -8.65
N LEU A 15 32.75 -11.17 -8.62
CA LEU A 15 32.87 -9.90 -7.93
C LEU A 15 32.37 -8.74 -8.79
N MET A 16 32.77 -8.68 -10.05
CA MET A 16 32.44 -7.56 -10.94
C MET A 16 30.95 -7.50 -11.29
N PHE A 17 30.28 -8.65 -11.40
CA PHE A 17 28.85 -8.72 -11.70
C PHE A 17 27.96 -8.03 -10.65
N PRO A 18 27.99 -8.40 -9.34
CA PRO A 18 27.19 -7.74 -8.33
C PRO A 18 27.63 -6.28 -8.09
N ILE A 19 28.94 -5.98 -8.13
CA ILE A 19 29.43 -4.61 -7.96
C ILE A 19 28.96 -3.71 -9.10
N GLY A 20 29.02 -4.19 -10.36
CA GLY A 20 28.55 -3.45 -11.53
C GLY A 20 27.04 -3.22 -11.51
N ILE A 21 26.25 -4.24 -11.11
CA ILE A 21 24.80 -4.10 -10.94
C ILE A 21 24.48 -3.09 -9.83
N MET A 22 25.18 -3.15 -8.70
CA MET A 22 25.01 -2.15 -7.63
C MET A 22 25.47 -0.76 -8.05
N TYR A 23 26.51 -0.61 -8.85
CA TYR A 23 26.93 0.71 -9.34
C TYR A 23 25.89 1.32 -10.30
N TYR A 24 25.34 0.49 -11.20
CA TYR A 24 24.38 0.93 -12.20
C TYR A 24 22.99 1.21 -11.61
N PHE A 25 22.49 0.33 -10.73
CA PHE A 25 21.15 0.47 -10.14
C PHE A 25 21.17 1.10 -8.74
N GLY A 26 22.21 0.88 -7.94
CA GLY A 26 22.27 1.23 -6.51
C GLY A 26 22.20 2.72 -6.19
N THR A 27 22.62 3.58 -7.12
CA THR A 27 22.62 5.04 -6.91
C THR A 27 21.35 5.74 -7.37
N ASN A 28 20.46 5.03 -8.09
CA ASN A 28 19.29 5.65 -8.72
C ASN A 28 18.04 4.75 -8.73
N LEU A 29 17.89 3.89 -7.71
CA LEU A 29 16.70 3.03 -7.59
C LEU A 29 15.41 3.85 -7.46
N ASP A 30 15.44 4.92 -6.67
CA ASP A 30 14.24 5.68 -6.35
C ASP A 30 13.62 6.36 -7.59
N ASN A 31 14.42 6.95 -8.47
CA ASN A 31 13.92 7.54 -9.71
C ASN A 31 13.50 6.47 -10.73
N ARG A 32 14.21 5.35 -10.79
CA ARG A 32 14.00 4.31 -11.81
C ARG A 32 12.83 3.36 -11.50
N PHE A 33 12.52 3.16 -10.22
CA PHE A 33 11.48 2.24 -9.76
C PHE A 33 10.33 2.94 -9.03
N SER A 34 10.34 4.27 -8.86
CA SER A 34 9.16 4.97 -8.36
C SER A 34 8.06 4.95 -9.41
N VAL A 35 6.87 4.56 -8.98
CA VAL A 35 5.66 4.66 -9.80
C VAL A 35 5.08 6.06 -9.59
N PRO A 36 5.04 6.93 -10.61
CA PRO A 36 4.44 8.25 -10.48
C PRO A 36 2.94 8.09 -10.15
N GLY A 37 2.49 8.74 -9.07
CA GLY A 37 1.10 8.67 -8.63
C GLY A 37 0.72 7.36 -7.91
N PHE A 38 1.70 6.61 -7.38
CA PHE A 38 1.42 5.41 -6.56
C PHE A 38 0.44 5.69 -5.41
N TRP A 39 0.60 6.83 -4.74
CA TRP A 39 -0.30 7.25 -3.67
C TRP A 39 -1.45 8.10 -4.22
N PRO A 40 -2.69 7.90 -3.71
CA PRO A 40 -3.80 8.78 -4.01
C PRO A 40 -3.41 10.23 -3.72
N THR A 41 -3.74 11.13 -4.63
CA THR A 41 -3.52 12.57 -4.41
C THR A 41 -4.27 13.03 -3.15
N ALA A 42 -3.80 14.11 -2.52
CA ALA A 42 -4.43 14.65 -1.31
C ALA A 42 -5.91 15.03 -1.52
N GLU A 43 -6.31 15.30 -2.76
CA GLU A 43 -7.71 15.55 -3.15
C GLU A 43 -8.59 14.30 -3.09
N ASN A 44 -8.03 13.14 -3.44
CA ASN A 44 -8.69 11.83 -3.42
C ASN A 44 -8.57 11.12 -2.06
N SER A 45 -7.80 11.69 -1.14
CA SER A 45 -7.67 11.16 0.22
C SER A 45 -8.88 11.56 1.06
N ASN A 46 -9.30 10.68 1.97
CA ASN A 46 -10.36 11.01 2.93
C ASN A 46 -9.93 12.24 3.75
N LYS A 47 -10.63 13.35 3.57
CA LYS A 47 -10.40 14.58 4.33
C LYS A 47 -11.02 14.41 5.71
N LEU A 48 -10.19 14.47 6.74
CA LEU A 48 -10.69 14.50 8.11
C LEU A 48 -11.40 15.84 8.33
N PRO A 49 -12.61 15.86 8.94
CA PRO A 49 -13.28 17.11 9.28
C PRO A 49 -12.37 17.92 10.21
N ARG A 50 -12.13 19.19 9.89
CA ARG A 50 -11.26 20.06 10.71
C ARG A 50 -12.05 20.98 11.63
N ASP A 51 -13.29 21.30 11.25
CA ASP A 51 -14.15 22.20 12.01
C ASP A 51 -15.15 21.44 12.90
N ARG A 52 -15.52 22.05 14.03
CA ARG A 52 -16.45 21.45 15.00
C ARG A 52 -17.84 21.19 14.42
N GLU A 53 -18.32 22.07 13.56
CA GLU A 53 -19.63 21.94 12.92
C GLU A 53 -19.62 20.78 11.90
N GLU A 54 -18.57 20.66 11.09
CA GLU A 54 -18.38 19.54 10.15
C GLU A 54 -18.31 18.20 10.89
N LEU A 55 -17.65 18.16 12.05
CA LEU A 55 -17.57 16.97 12.90
C LEU A 55 -18.95 16.53 13.41
N GLN A 56 -19.80 17.47 13.83
CA GLN A 56 -21.16 17.15 14.30
C GLN A 56 -22.00 16.57 13.17
N VAL A 57 -21.94 17.18 11.98
CA VAL A 57 -22.68 16.72 10.80
C VAL A 57 -22.23 15.31 10.37
N GLU A 58 -20.93 15.04 10.30
CA GLU A 58 -20.42 13.69 10.01
C GLU A 58 -20.81 12.68 11.10
N TYR A 59 -20.77 13.08 12.38
CA TYR A 59 -21.18 12.23 13.48
C TYR A 59 -22.66 11.83 13.38
N GLU A 60 -23.55 12.78 13.08
CA GLU A 60 -24.98 12.50 12.88
C GLU A 60 -25.22 11.55 11.71
N LYS A 61 -24.53 11.74 10.58
CA LYS A 61 -24.58 10.81 9.44
C LYS A 61 -24.14 9.39 9.83
N LEU A 62 -23.05 9.27 10.58
CA LEU A 62 -22.53 7.99 11.07
C LEU A 62 -23.54 7.29 11.99
N VAL A 63 -24.14 8.03 12.91
CA VAL A 63 -25.17 7.52 13.84
C VAL A 63 -26.41 7.06 13.07
N ALA A 64 -26.89 7.84 12.10
CA ALA A 64 -28.04 7.47 11.26
C ALA A 64 -27.76 6.16 10.47
N LYS A 65 -26.56 6.05 9.88
CA LYS A 65 -26.13 4.84 9.15
C LYS A 65 -26.06 3.62 10.05
N GLN A 66 -25.59 3.78 11.29
CA GLN A 66 -25.58 2.69 12.28
C GLN A 66 -27.00 2.26 12.66
N ARG A 67 -27.89 3.20 12.97
CA ARG A 67 -29.29 2.88 13.29
C ARG A 67 -29.98 2.13 12.15
N ALA A 68 -29.78 2.57 10.91
CA ALA A 68 -30.33 1.89 9.74
C ALA A 68 -29.79 0.46 9.58
N LYS A 69 -28.50 0.22 9.83
CA LYS A 69 -27.92 -1.13 9.83
C LYS A 69 -28.51 -2.01 10.93
N GLN A 70 -28.68 -1.47 12.13
CA GLN A 70 -29.26 -2.21 13.26
C GLN A 70 -30.72 -2.59 12.98
N ALA A 71 -31.52 -1.66 12.44
CA ALA A 71 -32.90 -1.93 12.05
C ALA A 71 -32.99 -3.05 11.02
N LYS A 72 -32.16 -3.00 9.96
CA LYS A 72 -32.09 -4.08 8.96
C LYS A 72 -31.71 -5.43 9.55
N LYS A 73 -30.74 -5.45 10.48
CA LYS A 73 -30.33 -6.70 11.15
C LYS A 73 -31.47 -7.29 11.97
N LEU A 74 -32.20 -6.45 12.70
CA LEU A 74 -33.36 -6.87 13.49
C LEU A 74 -34.51 -7.40 12.60
N GLU A 75 -34.75 -6.77 11.45
CA GLU A 75 -35.74 -7.26 10.47
C GLU A 75 -35.34 -8.62 9.90
N GLN A 76 -34.06 -8.81 9.56
CA GLN A 76 -33.53 -10.09 9.07
C GLN A 76 -33.62 -11.19 10.14
N GLU A 77 -33.29 -10.88 11.41
CA GLU A 77 -33.43 -11.81 12.53
C GLU A 77 -34.89 -12.20 12.78
N LYS A 78 -35.84 -11.27 12.65
CA LYS A 78 -37.28 -11.56 12.73
C LYS A 78 -37.79 -12.42 11.57
N GLN A 79 -37.23 -12.27 10.38
CA GLN A 79 -37.58 -13.08 9.21
C GLN A 79 -36.99 -14.49 9.30
N GLN A 80 -35.81 -14.67 9.90
CA GLN A 80 -35.15 -15.98 10.05
C GLN A 80 -35.58 -16.75 11.30
N GLY A 81 -36.03 -16.07 12.37
CA GLY A 81 -36.53 -16.71 13.60
C GLY A 81 -38.04 -16.99 13.62
N GLY A 82 -38.72 -16.82 12.49
CA GLY A 82 -40.16 -17.04 12.32
C GLY A 82 -40.54 -18.31 11.53
N GLU A 83 -39.57 -19.17 11.22
CA GLU A 83 -39.78 -20.54 10.70
C GLU A 83 -39.63 -21.59 11.81
#